data_AF-A0A7J2REB1-F1
#
_entry.id   AF-A0A7J2REB1-F1
#
_cell.length_a   1.000
_cell.length_b   1.000
_cell.length_c   1.000
_cell.angle_alpha   90.00
_cell.angle_beta   90.00
_cell.angle_gamma   90.00
#
_symmetry.space_group_name_H-M   'P 1'
#
loop_
_entity.id
_entity.type
_entity.pdbx_description
1 polymer ?
#
loop_
_entity_poly.entity_id
_entity_poly.type
_entity_poly.pdbx_seq_one_letter_code
_entity_poly.pdbx_strand_id
1 'polypeptide(L)'
;MLIIKGNNMLIGMKDIQYEINNLPELLPHILLSGARGCFVGGTKILMKDFSWKVIEEVKEGDEILGFSEKGDKYLKPTKVITTMSRTTDELVYLKSTHNEVWTTLKHPFLTLRVDCSGKQNSRWNMAKSLTAQHRLYNFSVNDRNTDWKRGWILGILCSDGTISKNPYNIHLYNKNKVILDAYNLYLEELFNIKPSPILKENGVTQLSFNNKVIHYLLHKWEDNILSGNIKAFNKDFLRGFIGGFFDGDGSAGRNHSIDFANTNLGYLKTIEIVVKGLGFHTYWNPKKFKVGKIRGYTRKKKMYLLQVYDFIQFYTIFQPLTKHIYTKLSKTKSQQIWVKKIFQTTSRQPCRGFKKERITKTVYNLETETGTYVANGFPVHNCGKTASAEALAIKRKKNLIILTAHTLTIKEVHTLLMNLKGGEIILIDEIHKLQPKVEEALYLPMERYFLTLQTKSGQNIKIKLPHFTLIGTTTKSSDISKPLISRFQLHFIIPHYSLRNLSRIVKYKFPSLTLKECLKISKKIVTPREALNLAYRVTQLPFDVDKAFEFIGYKNDLSLFERKYLKLLEQRVRLSLTSLTFTLQLDKSEVRKIEDKLINLDYLEVKSNGRFLTVKGKKLLEVL
;
A
#
# COMPACT_ATOMS: atom_id res chain seq x y z
N MET A 1 -15.10 21.71 8.51
CA MET A 1 -16.47 22.10 8.94
C MET A 1 -17.11 20.93 9.67
N LEU A 2 -17.97 21.18 10.65
CA LEU A 2 -18.44 20.13 11.59
C LEU A 2 -19.93 20.39 11.90
N ILE A 3 -20.85 19.44 11.71
CA ILE A 3 -22.19 19.52 12.31
C ILE A 3 -22.25 18.58 13.49
N ILE A 4 -22.58 19.15 14.63
CA ILE A 4 -23.07 18.42 15.80
C ILE A 4 -24.52 18.86 15.98
N LYS A 5 -25.45 17.90 15.95
CA LYS A 5 -26.83 18.12 16.40
C LYS A 5 -27.26 16.92 17.24
N GLY A 6 -27.62 17.19 18.49
CA GLY A 6 -28.24 16.28 19.45
C GLY A 6 -28.98 17.13 20.48
N ASN A 7 -30.20 16.74 20.84
CA ASN A 7 -31.22 17.58 21.49
C ASN A 7 -30.89 18.17 22.88
N ASN A 8 -29.66 18.08 23.40
CA ASN A 8 -29.25 18.66 24.70
C ASN A 8 -28.01 19.58 24.59
N MET A 9 -27.95 20.48 23.60
CA MET A 9 -26.71 21.20 23.24
C MET A 9 -26.53 22.64 23.75
N LEU A 10 -27.50 23.26 24.44
CA LEU A 10 -27.26 24.60 25.00
C LEU A 10 -26.16 24.61 26.10
N ILE A 11 -25.99 23.49 26.81
CA ILE A 11 -25.00 23.36 27.90
C ILE A 11 -23.60 22.98 27.37
N GLY A 12 -23.47 22.47 26.13
CA GLY A 12 -22.20 21.96 25.58
C GLY A 12 -21.56 22.77 24.45
N MET A 13 -22.21 23.84 23.95
CA MET A 13 -21.68 24.65 22.84
C MET A 13 -20.44 25.46 23.24
N LYS A 14 -20.37 25.99 24.46
CA LYS A 14 -19.17 26.66 24.98
C LYS A 14 -18.00 25.69 25.13
N ASP A 15 -18.24 24.48 25.64
CA ASP A 15 -17.19 23.47 25.83
C ASP A 15 -16.63 22.96 24.49
N ILE A 16 -17.50 22.70 23.49
CA ILE A 16 -17.04 22.25 22.17
C ILE A 16 -16.25 23.35 21.46
N GLN A 17 -16.69 24.61 21.55
CA GLN A 17 -15.99 25.72 20.93
C GLN A 17 -14.66 26.03 21.65
N TYR A 18 -14.64 25.95 22.99
CA TYR A 18 -13.41 26.01 23.78
C TYR A 18 -12.45 24.87 23.42
N GLU A 19 -12.94 23.63 23.30
CA GLU A 19 -12.14 22.45 22.96
C GLU A 19 -11.58 22.51 21.53
N ILE A 20 -12.33 23.05 20.56
CA ILE A 20 -11.88 23.19 19.17
C ILE A 20 -10.95 24.40 19.00
N ASN A 21 -11.17 25.48 19.75
CA ASN A 21 -10.23 26.60 19.78
C ASN A 21 -8.90 26.21 20.44
N ASN A 22 -8.93 25.30 21.43
CA ASN A 22 -7.76 24.72 22.07
C ASN A 22 -7.25 23.44 21.38
N LEU A 23 -7.86 23.02 20.26
CA LEU A 23 -7.44 21.82 19.51
C LEU A 23 -5.95 21.89 19.11
N PRO A 24 -5.36 23.03 18.69
CA PRO A 24 -3.93 23.12 18.41
C PRO A 24 -3.02 22.87 19.62
N GLU A 25 -3.49 23.11 20.85
CA GLU A 25 -2.78 22.83 22.10
C GLU A 25 -3.03 21.40 22.62
N LEU A 26 -4.21 20.85 22.32
CA LEU A 26 -4.60 19.46 22.63
C LEU A 26 -4.11 18.45 21.58
N LEU A 27 -3.87 18.87 20.33
CA LEU A 27 -3.43 18.03 19.21
C LEU A 27 -2.07 17.38 19.45
N PRO A 28 -1.07 18.01 20.08
CA PRO A 28 0.14 17.30 20.51
C PRO A 28 -0.20 16.10 21.39
N HIS A 29 -1.08 16.26 22.40
CA HIS A 29 -1.52 15.20 23.31
C HIS A 29 -2.41 14.13 22.64
N ILE A 30 -3.17 14.52 21.61
CA ILE A 30 -4.03 13.62 20.83
C ILE A 30 -3.22 12.89 19.73
N LEU A 31 -2.26 13.54 19.07
CA LEU A 31 -1.28 12.94 18.14
C LEU A 31 -0.28 12.04 18.87
N LEU A 32 -0.03 12.32 20.15
CA LEU A 32 0.65 11.44 21.11
C LEU A 32 -0.14 10.12 21.28
N SER A 33 -1.48 10.15 21.24
CA SER A 33 -2.35 8.96 21.37
C SER A 33 -2.84 8.31 20.06
N GLY A 34 -2.80 9.03 18.94
CA GLY A 34 -3.68 8.78 17.78
C GLY A 34 -2.98 8.35 16.48
N ALA A 35 -1.70 8.02 16.49
CA ALA A 35 -1.04 7.56 15.28
C ALA A 35 0.12 6.59 15.55
N ARG A 36 0.31 5.65 14.62
CA ARG A 36 1.62 5.21 14.06
C ARG A 36 2.10 3.77 14.30
N GLY A 37 1.22 2.79 14.37
CA GLY A 37 1.61 1.39 14.20
C GLY A 37 0.43 0.46 14.38
N CYS A 38 0.25 -0.45 13.42
CA CYS A 38 -0.88 -1.38 13.38
C CYS A 38 -0.45 -2.84 13.34
N PHE A 39 0.77 -3.16 12.92
CA PHE A 39 1.24 -4.53 12.72
C PHE A 39 2.46 -4.83 13.56
N VAL A 40 2.49 -5.95 14.26
CA VAL A 40 3.67 -6.32 15.06
C VAL A 40 4.87 -6.57 14.14
N GLY A 41 6.08 -6.36 14.66
CA GLY A 41 7.31 -6.75 13.98
C GLY A 41 7.30 -8.20 13.46
N GLY A 42 7.97 -8.44 12.34
CA GLY A 42 7.95 -9.70 11.58
C GLY A 42 6.78 -9.83 10.61
N THR A 43 5.87 -8.84 10.55
CA THR A 43 4.81 -8.80 9.54
C THR A 43 5.43 -8.61 8.15
N LYS A 44 5.14 -9.50 7.21
CA LYS A 44 5.67 -9.50 5.86
C LYS A 44 4.84 -8.65 4.92
N ILE A 45 5.50 -7.78 4.18
CA ILE A 45 4.94 -6.88 3.19
C ILE A 45 5.21 -7.42 1.79
N LEU A 46 4.17 -7.43 0.96
CA LEU A 46 4.29 -7.92 -0.41
C LEU A 46 4.97 -6.85 -1.28
N MET A 47 6.20 -7.15 -1.71
CA MET A 47 6.99 -6.26 -2.55
C MET A 47 6.48 -6.28 -4.01
N LYS A 48 6.83 -5.26 -4.80
CA LYS A 48 6.47 -5.14 -6.23
C LYS A 48 6.83 -6.37 -7.05
N ASP A 49 7.86 -7.09 -6.63
CA ASP A 49 8.40 -8.26 -7.30
C ASP A 49 7.84 -9.59 -6.78
N PHE A 50 6.75 -9.56 -6.02
CA PHE A 50 6.08 -10.68 -5.36
C PHE A 50 6.91 -11.40 -4.27
N SER A 51 8.04 -10.82 -3.86
CA SER A 51 8.75 -11.26 -2.66
C SER A 51 8.09 -10.70 -1.39
N TRP A 52 8.45 -11.27 -0.26
CA TRP A 52 8.00 -10.83 1.06
C TRP A 52 9.19 -10.21 1.80
N LYS A 53 8.98 -9.01 2.34
CA LYS A 53 9.98 -8.30 3.15
C LYS A 53 9.36 -7.98 4.51
N VAL A 54 10.08 -8.21 5.60
CA VAL A 54 9.55 -7.88 6.93
C VAL A 54 9.36 -6.36 7.07
N ILE A 55 8.29 -5.94 7.74
CA ILE A 55 7.83 -4.55 7.78
C ILE A 55 8.89 -3.61 8.37
N GLU A 56 9.76 -4.10 9.24
CA GLU A 56 10.89 -3.36 9.81
C GLU A 56 11.99 -3.03 8.81
N GLU A 57 12.15 -3.86 7.78
CA GLU A 57 13.18 -3.67 6.76
C GLU A 57 12.67 -2.83 5.59
N VAL A 58 11.34 -2.66 5.46
CA VAL A 58 10.74 -1.83 4.42
C VAL A 58 11.15 -0.38 4.64
N LYS A 59 11.65 0.28 3.60
CA LYS A 59 12.14 1.66 3.65
C LYS A 59 11.28 2.58 2.79
N GLU A 60 11.32 3.88 3.08
CA GLU A 60 10.73 4.89 2.21
C GLU A 60 11.35 4.82 0.82
N GLY A 61 10.51 4.90 -0.21
CA GLY A 61 10.91 4.71 -1.61
C GLY A 61 10.88 3.25 -2.09
N ASP A 62 10.80 2.26 -1.20
CA ASP A 62 10.60 0.86 -1.61
C ASP A 62 9.32 0.73 -2.45
N GLU A 63 9.40 -0.03 -3.53
CA GLU A 63 8.23 -0.34 -4.35
C GLU A 63 7.55 -1.62 -3.84
N ILE A 64 6.30 -1.49 -3.40
CA ILE A 64 5.47 -2.58 -2.88
C ILE A 64 4.20 -2.76 -3.71
N LEU A 65 3.43 -3.82 -3.45
CA LEU A 65 2.12 -4.03 -4.07
C LEU A 65 1.00 -3.46 -3.20
N GLY A 66 0.32 -2.45 -3.74
CA GLY A 66 -0.96 -1.92 -3.28
C GLY A 66 -2.08 -2.28 -4.24
N PHE A 67 -3.25 -1.69 -4.08
CA PHE A 67 -4.38 -1.87 -5.00
C PHE A 67 -5.26 -0.64 -5.10
N SER A 68 -5.94 -0.48 -6.23
CA SER A 68 -6.96 0.56 -6.36
C SER A 68 -8.25 0.14 -5.67
N GLU A 69 -8.86 1.05 -4.89
CA GLU A 69 -10.22 0.86 -4.39
C GLU A 69 -11.30 1.20 -5.43
N LYS A 70 -10.94 1.96 -6.48
CA LYS A 70 -11.84 2.34 -7.58
C LYS A 70 -11.88 1.27 -8.66
N GLY A 71 -13.10 0.88 -9.07
CA GLY A 71 -13.33 -0.03 -10.21
C GLY A 71 -12.97 -1.48 -9.91
N ASP A 72 -12.49 -2.21 -10.93
CA ASP A 72 -11.91 -3.54 -10.73
C ASP A 72 -10.70 -3.42 -9.82
N LYS A 73 -10.67 -4.21 -8.74
CA LYS A 73 -9.59 -4.16 -7.76
C LYS A 73 -8.40 -4.96 -8.26
N TYR A 74 -7.42 -4.27 -8.85
CA TYR A 74 -6.14 -4.85 -9.28
C TYR A 74 -5.01 -4.39 -8.35
N LEU A 75 -4.02 -5.28 -8.17
CA LEU A 75 -2.77 -5.05 -7.50
C LEU A 75 -1.96 -4.19 -8.45
N LYS A 76 -1.34 -3.16 -7.91
CA LYS A 76 -0.45 -2.28 -8.65
C LYS A 76 0.77 -1.95 -7.80
N PRO A 77 1.92 -1.73 -8.44
CA PRO A 77 3.06 -1.11 -7.77
C PRO A 77 2.65 0.22 -7.12
N THR A 78 3.14 0.44 -5.91
CA THR A 78 3.04 1.71 -5.19
C THR A 78 4.33 1.93 -4.41
N LYS A 79 4.74 3.19 -4.25
CA LYS A 79 5.89 3.52 -3.40
C LYS A 79 5.46 3.71 -1.95
N VAL A 80 6.32 3.26 -1.05
CA VAL A 80 6.25 3.60 0.37
C VAL A 80 6.65 5.07 0.52
N ILE A 81 5.72 5.88 1.00
CA ILE A 81 5.93 7.30 1.30
C ILE A 81 6.58 7.45 2.67
N THR A 82 6.05 6.73 3.66
CA THR A 82 6.45 6.88 5.07
C THR A 82 6.42 5.53 5.77
N THR A 83 7.37 5.29 6.67
CA THR A 83 7.31 4.17 7.63
C THR A 83 7.08 4.68 9.04
N MET A 84 6.34 3.92 9.84
CA MET A 84 5.80 4.37 11.12
C MET A 84 5.94 3.25 12.14
N SER A 85 6.33 3.57 13.37
CA SER A 85 6.31 2.63 14.49
C SER A 85 5.85 3.28 15.80
N ARG A 86 5.30 2.47 16.72
CA ARG A 86 4.95 2.82 18.10
C ARG A 86 4.82 1.56 18.95
N THR A 87 4.72 1.70 20.26
CA THR A 87 4.44 0.57 21.16
C THR A 87 2.95 0.54 21.55
N THR A 88 2.36 -0.65 21.68
CA THR A 88 0.96 -0.84 22.06
C THR A 88 0.73 -2.20 22.71
N ASP A 89 -0.25 -2.29 23.60
CA ASP A 89 -0.76 -3.53 24.21
C ASP A 89 -2.15 -3.94 23.66
N GLU A 90 -2.83 -3.04 22.95
CA GLU A 90 -4.11 -3.28 22.26
C GLU A 90 -3.98 -4.11 20.97
N LEU A 91 -3.59 -5.37 21.11
CA LEU A 91 -3.39 -6.29 19.98
C LEU A 91 -4.50 -7.33 19.86
N VAL A 92 -4.77 -7.72 18.62
CA VAL A 92 -5.57 -8.87 18.27
C VAL A 92 -4.79 -9.75 17.31
N TYR A 93 -4.82 -11.04 17.60
CA TYR A 93 -4.33 -12.06 16.70
C TYR A 93 -5.45 -12.48 15.74
N LEU A 94 -5.18 -12.37 14.44
CA LEU A 94 -6.07 -12.83 13.39
C LEU A 94 -5.42 -14.02 12.68
N LYS A 95 -6.16 -15.11 12.53
CA LYS A 95 -5.73 -16.29 11.78
C LYS A 95 -6.75 -16.66 10.71
N SER A 96 -6.31 -16.75 9.46
CA SER A 96 -7.03 -17.40 8.37
C SER A 96 -6.58 -18.85 8.21
N THR A 97 -7.06 -19.57 7.21
CA THR A 97 -6.65 -20.97 7.00
C THR A 97 -5.15 -21.09 6.69
N HIS A 98 -4.52 -20.06 6.10
CA HIS A 98 -3.12 -20.12 5.64
C HIS A 98 -2.22 -18.99 6.16
N ASN A 99 -2.79 -17.88 6.62
CA ASN A 99 -2.00 -16.76 7.12
C ASN A 99 -2.46 -16.33 8.50
N GLU A 100 -1.57 -15.64 9.19
CA GLU A 100 -1.80 -15.09 10.51
C GLU A 100 -1.16 -13.71 10.63
N VAL A 101 -1.76 -12.84 11.43
CA VAL A 101 -1.24 -11.50 11.65
C VAL A 101 -1.62 -11.00 13.03
N TRP A 102 -0.65 -10.39 13.71
CA TRP A 102 -0.89 -9.61 14.91
C TRP A 102 -1.09 -8.16 14.53
N THR A 103 -2.24 -7.60 14.92
CA THR A 103 -2.60 -6.25 14.54
C THR A 103 -3.33 -5.51 15.66
N THR A 104 -3.44 -4.19 15.55
CA THR A 104 -4.26 -3.41 16.48
C THR A 104 -5.75 -3.67 16.28
N LEU A 105 -6.53 -3.57 17.36
CA LEU A 105 -7.98 -3.79 17.37
C LEU A 105 -8.76 -2.98 16.31
N LYS A 106 -8.26 -1.79 15.95
CA LYS A 106 -8.93 -0.85 15.03
C LYS A 106 -8.38 -0.88 13.61
N HIS A 107 -7.48 -1.81 13.27
CA HIS A 107 -6.98 -1.89 11.90
C HIS A 107 -8.07 -2.44 10.96
N PRO A 108 -8.34 -1.80 9.79
CA PRO A 108 -9.35 -2.27 8.86
C PRO A 108 -8.80 -3.39 7.96
N PHE A 109 -9.59 -4.46 7.81
CA PHE A 109 -9.32 -5.58 6.89
C PHE A 109 -10.39 -5.65 5.80
N LEU A 110 -9.94 -5.93 4.57
CA LEU A 110 -10.85 -6.08 3.45
C LEU A 110 -11.50 -7.48 3.48
N THR A 111 -12.81 -7.50 3.70
CA THR A 111 -13.62 -8.72 3.73
C THR A 111 -14.51 -8.82 2.52
N LEU A 112 -14.90 -10.03 2.15
CA LEU A 112 -15.92 -10.30 1.15
C LEU A 112 -17.30 -10.49 1.79
N ARG A 113 -18.30 -9.85 1.21
CA ARG A 113 -19.72 -10.07 1.47
C ARG A 113 -20.37 -10.61 0.19
N VAL A 114 -21.05 -11.73 0.31
CA VAL A 114 -21.95 -12.23 -0.75
C VAL A 114 -23.33 -11.74 -0.39
N ASP A 115 -23.98 -11.00 -1.30
CA ASP A 115 -25.38 -10.63 -1.09
C ASP A 115 -26.33 -11.77 -1.47
N CYS A 116 -27.63 -11.59 -1.20
CA CYS A 116 -28.67 -12.58 -1.49
C CYS A 116 -28.82 -12.90 -2.99
N SER A 117 -28.25 -12.06 -3.88
CA SER A 117 -28.22 -12.31 -5.33
C SER A 117 -26.98 -13.09 -5.78
N GLY A 118 -26.13 -13.53 -4.85
CA GLY A 118 -24.86 -14.19 -5.15
C GLY A 118 -23.75 -13.21 -5.57
N LYS A 119 -24.01 -11.90 -5.58
CA LYS A 119 -23.05 -10.89 -6.02
C LYS A 119 -22.05 -10.61 -4.90
N GLN A 120 -20.77 -10.69 -5.26
CA GLN A 120 -19.64 -10.53 -4.38
C GLN A 120 -19.23 -9.06 -4.27
N ASN A 121 -19.35 -8.47 -3.08
CA ASN A 121 -18.92 -7.10 -2.77
C ASN A 121 -17.87 -7.12 -1.66
N SER A 122 -16.89 -6.21 -1.68
CA SER A 122 -15.94 -6.12 -0.57
C SER A 122 -16.30 -5.01 0.41
N ARG A 123 -15.96 -5.19 1.68
CA ARG A 123 -16.16 -4.20 2.74
C ARG A 123 -14.99 -4.18 3.70
N TRP A 124 -14.59 -2.98 4.14
CA TRP A 124 -13.65 -2.81 5.23
C TRP A 124 -14.33 -3.09 6.57
N ASN A 125 -13.77 -4.02 7.34
CA ASN A 125 -14.20 -4.34 8.69
C ASN A 125 -13.02 -4.20 9.65
N MET A 126 -13.26 -3.62 10.82
CA MET A 126 -12.20 -3.48 11.83
C MET A 126 -11.80 -4.84 12.36
N ALA A 127 -10.53 -5.01 12.72
CA ALA A 127 -10.00 -6.26 13.26
C ALA A 127 -10.83 -6.77 14.46
N LYS A 128 -11.25 -5.87 15.36
CA LYS A 128 -12.12 -6.18 16.50
C LYS A 128 -13.53 -6.67 16.15
N SER A 129 -14.01 -6.41 14.94
CA SER A 129 -15.36 -6.79 14.48
C SER A 129 -15.38 -8.00 13.56
N LEU A 130 -14.21 -8.53 13.19
CA LEU A 130 -14.14 -9.75 12.40
C LEU A 130 -14.68 -10.93 13.23
N THR A 131 -15.23 -11.92 12.53
CA THR A 131 -15.75 -13.17 13.09
C THR A 131 -15.48 -14.31 12.12
N ALA A 132 -15.68 -15.57 12.50
CA ALA A 132 -15.48 -16.72 11.62
C ALA A 132 -16.36 -16.74 10.36
N GLN A 133 -17.45 -15.96 10.35
CA GLN A 133 -18.31 -15.79 9.19
C GLN A 133 -17.72 -14.86 8.14
N HIS A 134 -16.76 -14.01 8.51
CA HIS A 134 -16.09 -13.11 7.57
C HIS A 134 -15.10 -13.88 6.71
N ARG A 135 -15.16 -13.66 5.40
CA ARG A 135 -14.18 -14.18 4.44
C ARG A 135 -13.17 -13.10 4.12
N LEU A 136 -11.91 -13.36 4.43
CA LEU A 136 -10.81 -12.44 4.14
C LEU A 136 -10.22 -12.75 2.76
N TYR A 137 -9.80 -11.70 2.07
CA TYR A 137 -8.91 -11.83 0.92
C TYR A 137 -7.52 -12.15 1.40
N ASN A 138 -6.87 -13.10 0.71
CA ASN A 138 -5.61 -13.62 1.19
C ASN A 138 -4.66 -14.03 0.08
N PHE A 139 -3.41 -13.61 0.19
CA PHE A 139 -2.28 -14.08 -0.63
C PHE A 139 -1.40 -14.98 0.22
N SER A 140 -1.02 -16.16 -0.25
CA SER A 140 -0.18 -17.07 0.54
C SER A 140 1.15 -16.41 0.90
N VAL A 141 1.45 -16.35 2.19
CA VAL A 141 2.74 -15.86 2.71
C VAL A 141 3.62 -17.05 2.93
N ASN A 142 4.69 -17.16 2.15
CA ASN A 142 5.60 -18.29 2.25
C ASN A 142 7.05 -17.82 2.13
N ASP A 143 7.94 -18.56 2.80
CA ASP A 143 9.39 -18.37 2.68
C ASP A 143 10.03 -19.43 1.79
N ARG A 144 11.21 -19.08 1.27
CA ARG A 144 12.12 -20.02 0.60
C ARG A 144 12.97 -20.72 1.65
N ASN A 145 12.34 -21.58 2.44
CA ASN A 145 13.01 -22.38 3.46
C ASN A 145 13.90 -23.48 2.84
N THR A 146 14.57 -24.25 3.69
CA THR A 146 15.48 -25.34 3.31
C THR A 146 14.87 -26.32 2.33
N ASP A 147 13.62 -26.75 2.55
CA ASP A 147 12.97 -27.72 1.68
C ASP A 147 12.53 -27.11 0.34
N TRP A 148 12.07 -25.86 0.34
CA TRP A 148 11.85 -25.12 -0.90
C TRP A 148 13.15 -25.02 -1.72
N LYS A 149 14.29 -24.72 -1.10
CA LYS A 149 15.60 -24.64 -1.81
C LYS A 149 16.01 -25.99 -2.39
N ARG A 150 15.83 -27.09 -1.65
CA ARG A 150 16.07 -28.46 -2.14
C ARG A 150 15.18 -28.80 -3.33
N GLY A 151 13.89 -28.52 -3.23
CA GLY A 151 12.94 -28.69 -4.32
C GLY A 151 13.33 -27.86 -5.53
N TRP A 152 13.68 -26.59 -5.33
CA TRP A 152 14.08 -25.68 -6.40
C TRP A 152 15.33 -26.15 -7.15
N ILE A 153 16.34 -26.64 -6.44
CA ILE A 153 17.54 -27.27 -7.03
C ILE A 153 17.16 -28.44 -7.94
N LEU A 154 16.27 -29.33 -7.48
CA LEU A 154 15.80 -30.43 -8.31
C LEU A 154 15.01 -29.92 -9.53
N GLY A 155 14.10 -28.98 -9.33
CA GLY A 155 13.25 -28.42 -10.37
C GLY A 155 14.04 -27.81 -11.52
N ILE A 156 15.03 -26.97 -11.19
CA ILE A 156 15.87 -26.33 -12.20
C ILE A 156 16.75 -27.36 -12.92
N LEU A 157 17.23 -28.39 -12.22
CA LEU A 157 18.02 -29.47 -12.83
C LEU A 157 17.20 -30.37 -13.75
N CYS A 158 15.95 -30.69 -13.40
CA CYS A 158 15.04 -31.46 -14.26
C CYS A 158 14.61 -30.70 -15.52
N SER A 159 14.80 -29.38 -15.54
CA SER A 159 14.49 -28.52 -16.68
C SER A 159 15.73 -28.24 -17.53
N ASP A 160 16.73 -27.56 -16.95
CA ASP A 160 17.92 -27.02 -17.64
C ASP A 160 19.24 -27.73 -17.25
N GLY A 161 19.15 -28.75 -16.40
CA GLY A 161 20.31 -29.48 -15.88
C GLY A 161 20.63 -30.77 -16.61
N THR A 162 21.76 -31.37 -16.23
CA THR A 162 22.17 -32.71 -16.65
C THR A 162 22.80 -33.42 -15.46
N ILE A 163 22.28 -34.61 -15.12
CA ILE A 163 22.77 -35.47 -14.05
C ILE A 163 23.35 -36.73 -14.71
N SER A 164 24.68 -36.84 -14.80
CA SER A 164 25.37 -37.96 -15.47
C SER A 164 25.78 -39.05 -14.49
N LYS A 165 25.45 -40.31 -14.78
CA LYS A 165 25.79 -41.48 -13.94
C LYS A 165 27.29 -41.78 -13.85
N ASN A 166 28.09 -41.32 -14.80
CA ASN A 166 29.55 -41.52 -14.80
C ASN A 166 30.20 -40.26 -15.40
N PRO A 167 31.05 -39.51 -14.67
CA PRO A 167 31.57 -39.76 -13.32
C PRO A 167 30.72 -39.17 -12.17
N TYR A 168 29.38 -39.16 -12.21
CA TYR A 168 28.50 -38.44 -11.24
C TYR A 168 28.54 -36.91 -11.36
N ASN A 169 28.82 -36.42 -12.58
CA ASN A 169 28.83 -34.99 -12.85
C ASN A 169 27.40 -34.44 -12.92
N ILE A 170 27.19 -33.31 -12.24
CA ILE A 170 25.96 -32.53 -12.29
C ILE A 170 26.30 -31.20 -12.94
N HIS A 171 25.55 -30.85 -13.98
CA HIS A 171 25.70 -29.61 -14.72
C HIS A 171 24.38 -28.84 -14.70
N LEU A 172 24.45 -27.53 -14.49
CA LEU A 172 23.34 -26.62 -14.76
C LEU A 172 23.78 -25.63 -15.84
N TYR A 173 23.02 -25.55 -16.93
CA TYR A 173 23.23 -24.53 -17.97
C TYR A 173 22.07 -23.54 -17.94
N ASN A 174 22.35 -22.26 -17.68
CA ASN A 174 21.31 -21.24 -17.73
C ASN A 174 21.89 -19.87 -18.13
N LYS A 175 21.19 -19.12 -18.96
CA LYS A 175 21.62 -17.78 -19.41
C LYS A 175 21.36 -16.69 -18.38
N ASN A 176 20.50 -16.94 -17.40
CA ASN A 176 20.14 -15.98 -16.37
C ASN A 176 21.11 -16.09 -15.18
N LYS A 177 21.95 -15.06 -15.02
CA LYS A 177 22.92 -14.99 -13.93
C LYS A 177 22.28 -15.12 -12.54
N VAL A 178 21.06 -14.58 -12.34
CA VAL A 178 20.34 -14.68 -11.06
C VAL A 178 20.07 -16.13 -10.67
N ILE A 179 19.78 -16.99 -11.66
CA ILE A 179 19.56 -18.43 -11.42
C ILE A 179 20.88 -19.10 -11.03
N LEU A 180 21.98 -18.80 -11.75
CA LEU A 180 23.29 -19.39 -11.46
C LEU A 180 23.79 -18.97 -10.07
N ASP A 181 23.66 -17.69 -9.72
CA ASP A 181 24.06 -17.16 -8.41
C ASP A 181 23.24 -17.82 -7.28
N ALA A 182 21.92 -17.97 -7.46
CA ALA A 182 21.06 -18.64 -6.49
C ALA A 182 21.36 -20.15 -6.37
N TYR A 183 21.62 -20.82 -7.49
CA TYR A 183 22.01 -22.23 -7.51
C TYR A 183 23.32 -22.47 -6.74
N ASN A 184 24.32 -21.61 -6.98
CA ASN A 184 25.58 -21.64 -6.24
C ASN A 184 25.35 -21.42 -4.73
N LEU A 185 24.61 -20.37 -4.37
CA LEU A 185 24.30 -20.04 -2.97
C LEU A 185 23.58 -21.19 -2.25
N TYR A 186 22.56 -21.78 -2.87
CA TYR A 186 21.79 -22.86 -2.24
C TYR A 186 22.59 -24.16 -2.13
N LEU A 187 23.48 -24.45 -3.07
CA LEU A 187 24.39 -25.60 -2.95
C LEU A 187 25.41 -25.41 -1.81
N GLU A 188 25.95 -24.20 -1.67
CA GLU A 188 26.85 -23.86 -0.57
C GLU A 188 26.13 -23.97 0.78
N GLU A 189 24.93 -23.39 0.91
CA GLU A 189 24.16 -23.39 2.14
C GLU A 189 23.68 -24.79 2.56
N LEU A 190 23.20 -25.60 1.62
CA LEU A 190 22.56 -26.88 1.94
C LEU A 190 23.53 -28.05 1.99
N PHE A 191 24.61 -27.98 1.21
CA PHE A 191 25.51 -29.11 0.98
C PHE A 191 26.98 -28.76 1.13
N ASN A 192 27.32 -27.50 1.42
CA ASN A 192 28.70 -27.00 1.46
C ASN A 192 29.47 -27.27 0.16
N ILE A 193 28.79 -27.12 -0.99
CA ILE A 193 29.37 -27.32 -2.32
C ILE A 193 29.46 -26.01 -3.07
N LYS A 194 30.65 -25.73 -3.61
CA LYS A 194 30.91 -24.65 -4.55
C LYS A 194 31.10 -25.23 -5.96
N PRO A 195 30.08 -25.21 -6.83
CA PRO A 195 30.24 -25.62 -8.21
C PRO A 195 31.28 -24.76 -8.95
N SER A 196 32.07 -25.42 -9.79
CA SER A 196 33.03 -24.75 -10.66
C SER A 196 32.30 -24.10 -11.85
N PRO A 197 32.54 -22.81 -12.13
CA PRO A 197 32.02 -22.16 -13.33
C PRO A 197 32.74 -22.65 -14.58
N ILE A 198 31.99 -22.88 -15.65
CA ILE A 198 32.55 -23.15 -16.98
C ILE A 198 32.36 -21.88 -17.82
N LEU A 199 33.46 -21.21 -18.12
CA LEU A 199 33.49 -19.99 -18.91
C LEU A 199 33.25 -20.32 -20.40
N LYS A 200 32.35 -19.55 -21.03
CA LYS A 200 32.21 -19.48 -22.49
C LYS A 200 32.44 -18.02 -22.91
N GLU A 201 32.62 -17.76 -24.21
CA GLU A 201 32.97 -16.43 -24.77
C GLU A 201 32.07 -15.26 -24.27
N ASN A 202 30.85 -15.53 -23.80
CA ASN A 202 29.89 -14.53 -23.31
C ASN A 202 29.69 -14.51 -21.78
N GLY A 203 30.61 -15.08 -21.00
CA GLY A 203 30.56 -15.15 -19.52
C GLY A 203 30.20 -16.54 -18.96
N VAL A 204 30.00 -16.62 -17.63
CA VAL A 204 29.60 -17.88 -16.97
C VAL A 204 28.16 -18.22 -17.35
N THR A 205 27.98 -19.31 -18.10
CA THR A 205 26.66 -19.81 -18.52
C THR A 205 26.36 -21.20 -17.97
N GLN A 206 27.34 -21.79 -17.26
CA GLN A 206 27.28 -23.16 -16.79
C GLN A 206 28.02 -23.31 -15.46
N LEU A 207 27.39 -24.05 -14.54
CA LEU A 207 27.97 -24.46 -13.26
C LEU A 207 28.05 -25.98 -13.23
N SER A 208 29.13 -26.52 -12.68
CA SER A 208 29.34 -27.97 -12.58
C SER A 208 29.98 -28.40 -11.29
N PHE A 209 29.58 -29.55 -10.77
CA PHE A 209 30.29 -30.21 -9.68
C PHE A 209 30.15 -31.73 -9.79
N ASN A 210 30.99 -32.42 -9.02
CA ASN A 210 31.00 -33.86 -8.91
C ASN A 210 30.73 -34.26 -7.46
N ASN A 211 29.63 -34.99 -7.22
CA ASN A 211 29.36 -35.53 -5.89
C ASN A 211 28.42 -36.74 -5.97
N LYS A 212 28.95 -37.93 -5.68
CA LYS A 212 28.22 -39.20 -5.75
C LYS A 212 26.99 -39.26 -4.83
N VAL A 213 27.09 -38.70 -3.62
CA VAL A 213 26.00 -38.73 -2.62
C VAL A 213 24.82 -37.87 -3.09
N ILE A 214 25.10 -36.65 -3.51
CA ILE A 214 24.05 -35.74 -4.01
C ILE A 214 23.46 -36.25 -5.31
N HIS A 215 24.28 -36.82 -6.20
CA HIS A 215 23.79 -37.48 -7.40
C HIS A 215 22.75 -38.57 -7.08
N TYR A 216 23.03 -39.45 -6.12
CA TYR A 216 22.07 -40.47 -5.69
C TYR A 216 20.80 -39.85 -5.08
N LEU A 217 20.96 -38.82 -4.24
CA LEU A 217 19.84 -38.11 -3.62
C LEU A 217 18.91 -37.47 -4.66
N LEU A 218 19.48 -36.78 -5.64
CA LEU A 218 18.73 -36.12 -6.73
C LEU A 218 17.96 -37.14 -7.57
N HIS A 219 18.58 -38.26 -7.93
CA HIS A 219 17.88 -39.32 -8.66
C HIS A 219 16.73 -39.91 -7.85
N LYS A 220 16.94 -40.20 -6.56
CA LYS A 220 15.86 -40.70 -5.70
C LYS A 220 14.68 -39.73 -5.65
N TRP A 221 14.94 -38.42 -5.60
CA TRP A 221 13.88 -37.42 -5.65
C TRP A 221 13.21 -37.37 -7.03
N GLU A 222 14.00 -37.38 -8.10
CA GLU A 222 13.51 -37.37 -9.47
C GLU A 222 12.61 -38.58 -9.77
N ASP A 223 12.97 -39.78 -9.33
CA ASP A 223 12.17 -41.00 -9.50
C ASP A 223 10.80 -40.88 -8.82
N ASN A 224 10.75 -40.28 -7.62
CA ASN A 224 9.49 -39.99 -6.93
C ASN A 224 8.65 -38.94 -7.66
N ILE A 225 9.29 -37.92 -8.26
CA ILE A 225 8.59 -36.94 -9.10
C ILE A 225 8.05 -37.62 -10.37
N LEU A 226 8.83 -38.46 -11.05
CA LEU A 226 8.44 -39.11 -12.29
C LEU A 226 7.33 -40.15 -12.11
N SER A 227 7.34 -40.84 -10.97
CA SER A 227 6.27 -41.77 -10.59
C SER A 227 4.99 -41.08 -10.08
N GLY A 228 5.02 -39.76 -9.90
CA GLY A 228 3.91 -39.00 -9.32
C GLY A 228 3.70 -39.24 -7.82
N ASN A 229 4.69 -39.81 -7.13
CA ASN A 229 4.66 -40.05 -5.69
C ASN A 229 4.91 -38.75 -4.89
N ILE A 230 3.99 -37.79 -5.01
CA ILE A 230 4.08 -36.49 -4.34
C ILE A 230 4.01 -36.60 -2.81
N LYS A 231 3.50 -37.72 -2.27
CA LYS A 231 3.42 -37.97 -0.81
C LYS A 231 4.80 -38.17 -0.18
N ALA A 232 5.83 -38.48 -0.98
CA ALA A 232 7.21 -38.56 -0.51
C ALA A 232 7.80 -37.18 -0.13
N PHE A 233 7.12 -36.09 -0.49
CA PHE A 233 7.60 -34.73 -0.29
C PHE A 233 6.63 -33.91 0.55
N ASN A 234 7.20 -32.98 1.33
CA ASN A 234 6.39 -31.95 1.96
C ASN A 234 5.98 -30.87 0.95
N LYS A 235 5.07 -29.99 1.37
CA LYS A 235 4.51 -28.94 0.51
C LYS A 235 5.58 -27.95 0.02
N ASP A 236 6.55 -27.60 0.85
CA ASP A 236 7.56 -26.60 0.50
C ASP A 236 8.55 -27.12 -0.54
N PHE A 237 8.93 -28.40 -0.44
CA PHE A 237 9.72 -29.07 -1.46
C PHE A 237 8.99 -29.05 -2.82
N LEU A 238 7.71 -29.44 -2.86
CA LEU A 238 6.93 -29.43 -4.10
C LEU A 238 6.76 -28.01 -4.66
N ARG A 239 6.62 -27.01 -3.79
CA ARG A 239 6.58 -25.60 -4.18
C ARG A 239 7.89 -25.15 -4.82
N GLY A 240 9.00 -25.51 -4.19
CA GLY A 240 10.35 -25.27 -4.69
C GLY A 240 10.57 -25.92 -6.04
N PHE A 241 10.22 -27.20 -6.17
CA PHE A 241 10.33 -27.97 -7.41
C PHE A 241 9.62 -27.27 -8.58
N ILE A 242 8.36 -26.87 -8.40
CA ILE A 242 7.61 -26.17 -9.46
C ILE A 242 8.24 -24.80 -9.77
N GLY A 243 8.69 -24.07 -8.74
CA GLY A 243 9.37 -22.78 -8.93
C GLY A 243 10.68 -22.91 -9.72
N GLY A 244 11.52 -23.89 -9.39
CA GLY A 244 12.78 -24.14 -10.08
C GLY A 244 12.58 -24.67 -11.49
N PHE A 245 11.59 -25.54 -11.69
CA PHE A 245 11.23 -26.03 -13.02
C PHE A 245 10.71 -24.89 -13.92
N PHE A 246 9.94 -23.96 -13.35
CA PHE A 246 9.51 -22.76 -14.06
C PHE A 246 10.68 -21.83 -14.40
N ASP A 247 11.69 -21.73 -13.54
CA ASP A 247 12.86 -20.88 -13.79
C ASP A 247 13.75 -21.36 -14.94
N GLY A 248 13.70 -22.66 -15.28
CA GLY A 248 14.38 -23.21 -16.45
C GLY A 248 13.56 -23.07 -17.74
N ASP A 249 12.44 -23.80 -17.83
CA ASP A 249 11.63 -23.94 -19.05
C ASP A 249 10.29 -23.19 -19.02
N GLY A 250 9.95 -22.55 -17.91
CA GLY A 250 8.69 -21.86 -17.73
C GLY A 250 8.60 -20.59 -18.57
N SER A 251 7.39 -20.21 -18.98
CA SER A 251 7.16 -18.93 -19.65
C SER A 251 5.79 -18.34 -19.33
N ALA A 252 5.66 -17.02 -19.50
CA ALA A 252 4.37 -16.36 -19.45
C ALA A 252 3.72 -16.40 -20.85
N GLY A 253 2.54 -17.03 -20.93
CA GLY A 253 1.74 -17.15 -22.14
C GLY A 253 0.78 -15.97 -22.36
N ARG A 254 -0.01 -16.03 -23.44
CA ARG A 254 -1.07 -15.03 -23.72
C ARG A 254 -2.18 -15.18 -22.67
N ASN A 255 -2.85 -14.07 -22.31
CA ASN A 255 -3.92 -14.04 -21.29
C ASN A 255 -3.48 -14.40 -19.87
N HIS A 256 -2.21 -14.15 -19.50
CA HIS A 256 -1.68 -14.40 -18.15
C HIS A 256 -1.62 -15.90 -17.76
N SER A 257 -1.48 -16.81 -18.73
CA SER A 257 -1.17 -18.22 -18.45
C SER A 257 0.30 -18.40 -18.07
N ILE A 258 0.57 -19.43 -17.26
CA ILE A 258 1.90 -19.92 -16.90
C ILE A 258 2.11 -21.20 -17.68
N ASP A 259 3.01 -21.15 -18.64
CA ASP A 259 3.22 -22.18 -19.64
C ASP A 259 4.44 -23.01 -19.25
N PHE A 260 4.24 -24.30 -18.98
CA PHE A 260 5.28 -25.30 -18.77
C PHE A 260 5.41 -26.17 -20.01
N ALA A 261 6.59 -26.16 -20.65
CA ALA A 261 6.86 -26.95 -21.83
C ALA A 261 8.01 -27.92 -21.59
N ASN A 262 7.79 -29.22 -21.79
CA ASN A 262 8.86 -30.21 -21.65
C ASN A 262 8.62 -31.44 -22.53
N THR A 263 9.68 -32.16 -22.88
CA THR A 263 9.59 -33.44 -23.60
C THR A 263 9.17 -34.60 -22.70
N ASN A 264 9.46 -34.52 -21.40
CA ASN A 264 9.10 -35.55 -20.44
C ASN A 264 7.73 -35.22 -19.83
N LEU A 265 6.74 -36.05 -20.17
CA LEU A 265 5.37 -35.92 -19.70
C LEU A 265 5.23 -36.17 -18.19
N GLY A 266 6.13 -36.96 -17.59
CA GLY A 266 6.11 -37.30 -16.16
C GLY A 266 6.19 -36.06 -15.27
N TYR A 267 7.17 -35.18 -15.53
CA TYR A 267 7.30 -33.93 -14.77
C TYR A 267 6.03 -33.08 -14.86
N LEU A 268 5.50 -32.88 -16.08
CA LEU A 268 4.32 -32.05 -16.29
C LEU A 268 3.06 -32.63 -15.63
N LYS A 269 2.89 -33.97 -15.62
CA LYS A 269 1.79 -34.63 -14.89
C LYS A 269 1.90 -34.38 -13.38
N THR A 270 3.11 -34.48 -12.82
CA THR A 270 3.33 -34.21 -11.40
C THR A 270 3.07 -32.75 -11.04
N ILE A 271 3.53 -31.82 -11.89
CA ILE A 271 3.19 -30.39 -11.74
C ILE A 271 1.67 -30.21 -11.77
N GLU A 272 0.96 -30.81 -12.74
CA GLU A 272 -0.49 -30.73 -12.86
C GLU A 272 -1.21 -31.22 -11.58
N ILE A 273 -0.80 -32.37 -11.03
CA ILE A 273 -1.38 -32.94 -9.81
C ILE A 273 -1.25 -31.93 -8.65
N VAL A 274 -0.05 -31.37 -8.46
CA VAL A 274 0.21 -30.44 -7.36
C VAL A 274 -0.56 -29.14 -7.54
N VAL A 275 -0.56 -28.53 -8.72
CA VAL A 275 -1.25 -27.25 -8.94
C VAL A 275 -2.77 -27.41 -8.88
N LYS A 276 -3.35 -28.51 -9.41
CA LYS A 276 -4.78 -28.81 -9.26
C LYS A 276 -5.15 -29.02 -7.79
N GLY A 277 -4.30 -29.70 -7.03
CA GLY A 277 -4.49 -29.87 -5.57
C GLY A 277 -4.51 -28.55 -4.79
N LEU A 278 -3.91 -27.49 -5.35
CA LEU A 278 -3.91 -26.14 -4.80
C LEU A 278 -5.01 -25.23 -5.40
N GLY A 279 -5.88 -25.79 -6.25
CA GLY A 279 -7.03 -25.09 -6.82
C GLY A 279 -6.75 -24.35 -8.13
N PHE A 280 -5.60 -24.55 -8.77
CA PHE A 280 -5.29 -23.93 -10.05
C PHE A 280 -6.06 -24.62 -11.19
N HIS A 281 -6.53 -23.81 -12.14
CA HIS A 281 -7.06 -24.33 -13.41
C HIS A 281 -5.90 -24.64 -14.37
N THR A 282 -5.96 -25.80 -15.02
CA THR A 282 -4.95 -26.21 -16.00
C THR A 282 -5.57 -26.55 -17.35
N TYR A 283 -4.80 -26.38 -18.41
CA TYR A 283 -5.18 -26.74 -19.77
C TYR A 283 -3.99 -27.35 -20.51
N TRP A 284 -4.23 -28.44 -21.23
CA TRP A 284 -3.22 -29.09 -22.08
C TRP A 284 -3.34 -28.59 -23.50
N ASN A 285 -2.25 -28.04 -24.04
CA ASN A 285 -2.21 -27.59 -25.43
C ASN A 285 -1.28 -28.51 -26.25
N PRO A 286 -1.75 -29.10 -27.36
CA PRO A 286 -0.92 -29.97 -28.18
C PRO A 286 0.10 -29.15 -29.01
N LYS A 287 1.36 -29.09 -28.58
CA LYS A 287 2.48 -28.71 -29.46
C LYS A 287 2.97 -29.94 -30.23
N LYS A 288 3.12 -29.83 -31.56
CA LYS A 288 3.36 -31.02 -32.38
C LYS A 288 4.79 -31.58 -32.24
N PHE A 289 5.89 -30.82 -32.41
CA PHE A 289 7.26 -31.35 -32.24
C PHE A 289 8.33 -30.25 -31.97
N LYS A 290 9.41 -30.56 -31.24
CA LYS A 290 10.70 -29.82 -31.27
C LYS A 290 11.63 -30.55 -32.24
N VAL A 291 12.13 -29.82 -33.23
CA VAL A 291 13.06 -30.35 -34.24
C VAL A 291 14.48 -29.95 -33.84
N GLY A 292 15.35 -30.94 -33.64
CA GLY A 292 16.77 -30.69 -33.35
C GLY A 292 17.65 -31.49 -34.31
N LYS A 293 18.85 -30.95 -34.62
CA LYS A 293 19.90 -31.65 -35.36
C LYS A 293 20.94 -32.16 -34.36
N ILE A 294 21.21 -33.47 -34.35
CA ILE A 294 22.33 -34.07 -33.61
C ILE A 294 23.13 -34.87 -34.63
N ARG A 295 24.43 -34.56 -34.78
CA ARG A 295 25.34 -35.24 -35.72
C ARG A 295 24.76 -35.36 -37.15
N GLY A 296 24.13 -34.30 -37.66
CA GLY A 296 23.55 -34.28 -39.01
C GLY A 296 22.13 -34.84 -39.15
N TYR A 297 21.61 -35.59 -38.18
CA TYR A 297 20.26 -36.19 -38.25
C TYR A 297 19.19 -35.33 -37.59
N THR A 298 18.03 -35.21 -38.26
CA THR A 298 16.87 -34.47 -37.77
C THR A 298 16.02 -35.35 -36.86
N ARG A 299 16.03 -35.11 -35.55
CA ARG A 299 15.20 -35.85 -34.58
C ARG A 299 14.01 -35.00 -34.15
N LYS A 300 12.80 -35.50 -34.39
CA LYS A 300 11.55 -34.89 -33.91
C LYS A 300 11.21 -35.47 -32.53
N LYS A 301 11.22 -34.64 -31.49
CA LYS A 301 10.70 -35.02 -30.16
C LYS A 301 9.35 -34.36 -29.93
N LYS A 302 8.38 -35.13 -29.43
CA LYS A 302 7.07 -34.59 -29.02
C LYS A 302 7.28 -33.66 -27.83
N MET A 303 6.67 -32.48 -27.89
CA MET A 303 6.71 -31.47 -26.82
C MET A 303 5.32 -31.38 -26.21
N TYR A 304 5.26 -31.46 -24.89
CA TYR A 304 4.03 -31.28 -24.16
C TYR A 304 3.99 -29.87 -23.59
N LEU A 305 2.81 -29.24 -23.59
CA LEU A 305 2.58 -27.90 -23.04
C LEU A 305 1.42 -27.96 -22.06
N LEU A 306 1.72 -27.71 -20.80
CA LEU A 306 0.77 -27.53 -19.72
C LEU A 306 0.64 -26.04 -19.43
N GLN A 307 -0.57 -25.51 -19.51
CA GLN A 307 -0.88 -24.12 -19.16
C GLN A 307 -1.58 -24.11 -17.81
N VAL A 308 -1.09 -23.28 -16.89
CA VAL A 308 -1.64 -23.07 -15.56
C VAL A 308 -2.16 -21.64 -15.49
N TYR A 309 -3.40 -21.47 -15.06
CA TYR A 309 -4.03 -20.15 -14.88
C TYR A 309 -3.97 -19.77 -13.41
N ASP A 310 -4.13 -18.48 -13.13
CA ASP A 310 -3.98 -17.85 -11.81
C ASP A 310 -2.57 -17.32 -11.49
N PHE A 311 -2.16 -16.36 -12.33
CA PHE A 311 -0.82 -15.78 -12.34
C PHE A 311 -0.31 -15.33 -10.95
N ILE A 312 -1.12 -14.58 -10.19
CA ILE A 312 -0.67 -14.03 -8.90
C ILE A 312 -0.51 -15.13 -7.85
N GLN A 313 -1.47 -16.04 -7.79
CA GLN A 313 -1.41 -17.14 -6.84
C GLN A 313 -0.19 -18.02 -7.13
N PHE A 314 0.17 -18.20 -8.41
CA PHE A 314 1.37 -18.92 -8.77
C PHE A 314 2.64 -18.25 -8.25
N TYR A 315 2.85 -16.97 -8.52
CA TYR A 315 4.07 -16.28 -8.09
C TYR A 315 4.16 -16.12 -6.57
N THR A 316 3.02 -16.02 -5.87
CA THR A 316 2.99 -15.96 -4.38
C THR A 316 3.19 -17.34 -3.73
N ILE A 317 2.71 -18.43 -4.36
CA ILE A 317 2.89 -19.79 -3.84
C ILE A 317 4.24 -20.38 -4.23
N PHE A 318 4.61 -20.36 -5.50
CA PHE A 318 5.80 -21.08 -5.99
C PHE A 318 7.07 -20.24 -5.95
N GLN A 319 6.93 -18.91 -5.91
CA GLN A 319 8.02 -17.93 -5.76
C GLN A 319 9.23 -18.16 -6.68
N PRO A 320 9.03 -18.37 -8.00
CA PRO A 320 10.14 -18.51 -8.95
C PRO A 320 11.08 -17.30 -8.91
N LEU A 321 12.35 -17.50 -9.24
CA LEU A 321 13.36 -16.44 -9.32
C LEU A 321 13.20 -15.60 -10.58
N THR A 322 12.80 -16.25 -11.69
CA THR A 322 12.62 -15.64 -13.00
C THR A 322 11.27 -14.95 -13.06
N LYS A 323 11.33 -13.63 -13.18
CA LYS A 323 10.17 -12.76 -13.21
C LYS A 323 9.85 -12.40 -14.67
N HIS A 324 9.29 -13.37 -15.42
CA HIS A 324 8.87 -13.17 -16.82
C HIS A 324 7.79 -12.08 -17.03
N ILE A 325 7.33 -11.47 -15.94
CA ILE A 325 6.40 -10.35 -15.87
C ILE A 325 6.85 -9.15 -16.71
N TYR A 326 8.16 -8.85 -16.78
CA TYR A 326 8.61 -7.54 -17.29
C TYR A 326 8.93 -7.51 -18.79
N THR A 327 9.33 -8.62 -19.41
CA THR A 327 10.00 -8.58 -20.72
C THR A 327 9.07 -8.72 -21.94
N LYS A 328 7.86 -9.27 -21.80
CA LYS A 328 6.89 -9.36 -22.90
C LYS A 328 5.80 -8.30 -22.88
N LEU A 329 5.61 -7.60 -21.76
CA LEU A 329 4.65 -6.49 -21.62
C LEU A 329 5.21 -5.15 -22.14
N SER A 330 6.50 -5.05 -22.47
CA SER A 330 7.20 -3.78 -22.74
C SER A 330 7.35 -3.38 -24.22
N LYS A 331 6.57 -3.94 -25.15
CA LYS A 331 6.62 -3.48 -26.57
C LYS A 331 5.65 -2.35 -26.91
N THR A 332 4.77 -1.96 -26.00
CA THR A 332 3.89 -0.80 -26.16
C THR A 332 3.93 0.05 -24.90
N LYS A 333 4.11 1.37 -25.08
CA LYS A 333 4.10 2.37 -24.00
C LYS A 333 2.86 2.14 -23.12
N SER A 334 3.10 2.16 -21.81
CA SER A 334 2.11 2.15 -20.72
C SER A 334 1.18 0.94 -20.61
N GLN A 335 1.66 -0.19 -20.10
CA GLN A 335 0.79 -1.11 -19.35
C GLN A 335 1.46 -1.55 -18.05
N GLN A 336 1.03 -0.88 -16.97
CA GLN A 336 1.21 -1.27 -15.58
C GLN A 336 0.72 -2.71 -15.38
N ILE A 337 1.06 -3.36 -14.25
CA ILE A 337 0.55 -4.69 -13.91
C ILE A 337 -0.99 -4.58 -13.76
N TRP A 338 -1.73 -4.83 -14.84
CA TRP A 338 -3.19 -4.82 -14.87
C TRP A 338 -3.70 -6.25 -14.86
N VAL A 339 -3.55 -6.95 -13.73
CA VAL A 339 -4.18 -8.26 -13.59
C VAL A 339 -5.66 -8.03 -13.26
N LYS A 340 -6.53 -8.16 -14.27
CA LYS A 340 -7.98 -8.26 -14.06
C LYS A 340 -8.25 -9.46 -13.12
N LYS A 341 -9.21 -9.31 -12.18
CA LYS A 341 -9.82 -10.39 -11.37
C LYS A 341 -9.06 -10.94 -10.14
N ILE A 342 -8.21 -10.16 -9.48
CA ILE A 342 -7.43 -10.61 -8.28
C ILE A 342 -8.30 -11.13 -7.13
N PHE A 343 -9.40 -10.43 -6.85
CA PHE A 343 -10.31 -10.78 -5.77
C PHE A 343 -11.29 -11.90 -6.18
N GLN A 344 -11.28 -12.33 -7.45
CA GLN A 344 -12.03 -13.49 -7.91
C GLN A 344 -11.28 -14.80 -7.69
N THR A 345 -9.94 -14.74 -7.67
CA THR A 345 -9.07 -15.91 -7.66
C THR A 345 -8.28 -16.17 -6.38
N THR A 346 -8.03 -15.15 -5.55
CA THR A 346 -7.41 -15.36 -4.23
C THR A 346 -8.22 -16.33 -3.38
N SER A 347 -7.53 -17.23 -2.67
CA SER A 347 -8.16 -18.16 -1.72
C SER A 347 -8.92 -17.38 -0.64
N ARG A 348 -10.25 -17.52 -0.64
CA ARG A 348 -11.15 -16.81 0.30
C ARG A 348 -11.34 -17.64 1.54
N GLN A 349 -10.84 -17.16 2.68
CA GLN A 349 -10.73 -18.00 3.88
C GLN A 349 -11.52 -17.46 5.06
N PRO A 350 -12.18 -18.33 5.85
CA PRO A 350 -12.83 -17.93 7.08
C PRO A 350 -11.79 -17.45 8.11
N CYS A 351 -12.16 -16.47 8.92
CA CYS A 351 -11.34 -15.98 10.03
C CYS A 351 -11.44 -16.95 11.23
N ARG A 352 -10.48 -17.84 11.44
CA ARG A 352 -10.61 -18.98 12.37
C ARG A 352 -10.12 -18.73 13.80
N GLY A 353 -9.36 -17.67 14.07
CA GLY A 353 -8.78 -17.45 15.38
C GLY A 353 -8.86 -16.00 15.84
N PHE A 354 -9.34 -15.81 17.07
CA PHE A 354 -9.33 -14.55 17.83
C PHE A 354 -8.67 -14.81 19.17
N LYS A 355 -7.47 -14.28 19.40
CA LYS A 355 -6.84 -14.23 20.72
C LYS A 355 -6.53 -12.79 21.04
N LYS A 356 -7.06 -12.29 22.16
CA LYS A 356 -6.66 -11.01 22.75
C LYS A 356 -5.59 -11.33 23.78
N GLU A 357 -4.39 -10.84 23.56
CA GLU A 357 -3.32 -10.89 24.55
C GLU A 357 -2.93 -9.45 24.88
N ARG A 358 -2.91 -9.10 26.17
CA ARG A 358 -2.33 -7.83 26.64
C ARG A 358 -0.82 -8.01 26.68
N ILE A 359 -0.18 -7.93 25.52
CA ILE A 359 1.28 -7.96 25.40
C ILE A 359 1.70 -6.67 24.73
N THR A 360 2.50 -5.88 25.44
CA THR A 360 3.10 -4.65 24.92
C THR A 360 4.11 -5.03 23.83
N LYS A 361 3.81 -4.70 22.56
CA LYS A 361 4.75 -4.88 21.44
C LYS A 361 4.91 -3.61 20.63
N THR A 362 6.08 -3.48 20.00
CA THR A 362 6.29 -2.49 18.94
C THR A 362 5.49 -2.91 17.71
N VAL A 363 4.68 -1.98 17.22
CA VAL A 363 3.86 -2.10 16.02
C VAL A 363 4.28 -1.07 14.99
N TYR A 364 4.15 -1.45 13.72
CA TYR A 364 4.59 -0.74 12.54
C TYR A 364 3.41 -0.46 11.60
N ASN A 365 3.52 0.55 10.74
CA ASN A 365 2.59 0.81 9.65
C ASN A 365 3.33 1.49 8.49
N LEU A 366 2.75 1.41 7.29
CA LEU A 366 3.27 2.05 6.09
C LEU A 366 2.25 3.03 5.54
N GLU A 367 2.73 4.15 5.00
CA GLU A 367 1.94 5.03 4.14
C GLU A 367 2.36 4.81 2.69
N THR A 368 1.44 4.43 1.82
CA THR A 368 1.69 4.28 0.37
C THR A 368 0.97 5.34 -0.46
N GLU A 369 1.47 5.60 -1.68
CA GLU A 369 0.82 6.50 -2.66
C GLU A 369 -0.62 6.10 -2.99
N THR A 370 -0.91 4.80 -2.96
CA THR A 370 -2.24 4.29 -3.30
C THR A 370 -3.19 4.22 -2.11
N GLY A 371 -2.72 4.52 -0.90
CA GLY A 371 -3.53 4.40 0.31
C GLY A 371 -3.66 2.97 0.84
N THR A 372 -3.08 1.98 0.16
CA THR A 372 -3.28 0.54 0.40
C THR A 372 -2.00 -0.26 0.16
N TYR A 373 -1.91 -1.43 0.80
CA TYR A 373 -0.83 -2.40 0.60
C TYR A 373 -1.26 -3.80 1.06
N VAL A 374 -0.36 -4.79 0.98
CA VAL A 374 -0.60 -6.16 1.44
C VAL A 374 0.36 -6.51 2.59
N ALA A 375 -0.20 -6.90 3.74
CA ALA A 375 0.52 -7.25 4.97
C ALA A 375 0.13 -8.66 5.43
N ASN A 376 1.10 -9.57 5.59
CA ASN A 376 0.90 -10.99 5.85
C ASN A 376 -0.21 -11.60 4.96
N GLY A 377 -0.21 -11.24 3.68
CA GLY A 377 -1.19 -11.73 2.72
C GLY A 377 -2.55 -11.04 2.76
N PHE A 378 -2.79 -10.14 3.71
CA PHE A 378 -4.04 -9.40 3.84
C PHE A 378 -3.95 -8.04 3.14
N PRO A 379 -4.93 -7.66 2.30
CA PRO A 379 -5.05 -6.29 1.76
C PRO A 379 -5.51 -5.29 2.85
N VAL A 380 -4.77 -4.18 3.02
CA VAL A 380 -4.86 -3.23 4.15
C VAL A 380 -4.74 -1.75 3.70
N HIS A 381 -5.05 -0.76 4.57
CA HIS A 381 -5.14 0.70 4.24
C HIS A 381 -4.32 1.64 5.19
N ASN A 382 -3.95 2.86 4.74
CA ASN A 382 -3.24 3.95 5.48
C ASN A 382 -4.11 4.68 6.58
N CYS A 383 -3.51 5.50 7.47
CA CYS A 383 -4.22 6.34 8.49
C CYS A 383 -3.63 7.77 8.66
N GLY A 384 -4.42 8.87 8.78
CA GLY A 384 -3.86 10.27 8.84
C GLY A 384 -4.74 11.51 9.14
N LYS A 385 -5.63 12.00 8.25
CA LYS A 385 -6.46 13.25 8.47
C LYS A 385 -7.66 13.06 9.40
N THR A 386 -7.92 11.81 9.73
CA THR A 386 -9.00 11.31 10.57
C THR A 386 -8.78 11.65 12.05
N ALA A 387 -7.58 12.08 12.44
CA ALA A 387 -7.16 12.28 13.83
C ALA A 387 -8.08 13.20 14.66
N SER A 388 -8.57 14.33 14.12
CA SER A 388 -9.46 15.23 14.88
C SER A 388 -10.86 14.64 15.07
N ALA A 389 -11.39 13.93 14.07
CA ALA A 389 -12.68 13.24 14.18
C ALA A 389 -12.57 12.01 15.09
N GLU A 390 -11.44 11.30 15.05
CA GLU A 390 -11.09 10.19 15.93
C GLU A 390 -11.00 10.66 17.39
N ALA A 391 -10.38 11.80 17.65
CA ALA A 391 -10.30 12.38 18.99
C ALA A 391 -11.69 12.69 19.57
N LEU A 392 -12.55 13.32 18.76
CA LEU A 392 -13.92 13.63 19.17
C LEU A 392 -14.73 12.35 19.46
N ALA A 393 -14.58 11.33 18.62
CA ALA A 393 -15.25 10.04 18.79
C ALA A 393 -14.78 9.28 20.05
N ILE A 394 -13.47 9.29 20.32
CA ILE A 394 -12.87 8.71 21.53
C ILE A 394 -13.43 9.42 22.77
N LYS A 395 -13.42 10.75 22.79
CA LYS A 395 -13.90 11.54 23.93
C LYS A 395 -15.40 11.36 24.19
N ARG A 396 -16.21 11.20 23.14
CA ARG A 396 -17.66 10.99 23.24
C ARG A 396 -18.08 9.53 23.43
N LYS A 397 -17.13 8.58 23.41
CA LYS A 397 -17.40 7.12 23.43
C LYS A 397 -18.41 6.69 22.35
N LYS A 398 -18.33 7.30 21.16
CA LYS A 398 -19.23 7.02 20.03
C LYS A 398 -18.48 6.36 18.88
N ASN A 399 -19.20 5.61 18.06
CA ASN A 399 -18.62 4.97 16.88
C ASN A 399 -18.31 6.03 15.81
N LEU A 400 -17.12 5.94 15.20
CA LEU A 400 -16.70 6.82 14.10
C LEU A 400 -16.69 6.03 12.80
N ILE A 401 -17.34 6.59 11.79
CA ILE A 401 -17.42 6.07 10.43
C ILE A 401 -16.67 7.05 9.53
N ILE A 402 -15.57 6.62 8.91
CA ILE A 402 -14.74 7.47 8.04
C ILE A 402 -15.03 7.13 6.58
N LEU A 403 -15.28 8.15 5.78
CA LEU A 403 -15.59 8.07 4.35
C LEU A 403 -14.78 9.12 3.60
N THR A 404 -14.61 8.91 2.29
CA THR A 404 -13.97 9.89 1.40
C THR A 404 -14.95 10.34 0.34
N ALA A 405 -15.11 11.66 0.16
CA ALA A 405 -16.16 12.24 -0.66
C ALA A 405 -16.20 11.72 -2.10
N HIS A 406 -15.04 11.60 -2.74
CA HIS A 406 -14.93 11.24 -4.15
C HIS A 406 -15.21 9.74 -4.41
N THR A 407 -15.24 8.90 -3.38
CA THR A 407 -15.56 7.47 -3.49
C THR A 407 -17.02 7.18 -3.18
N LEU A 408 -17.74 8.12 -2.59
CA LEU A 408 -19.11 7.90 -2.12
C LEU A 408 -20.08 7.87 -3.28
N THR A 409 -20.93 6.83 -3.28
CA THR A 409 -22.10 6.73 -4.13
C THR A 409 -23.39 6.95 -3.33
N ILE A 410 -24.48 7.32 -4.02
CA ILE A 410 -25.80 7.55 -3.39
C ILE A 410 -26.25 6.32 -2.62
N LYS A 411 -26.07 5.13 -3.23
CA LYS A 411 -26.46 3.86 -2.63
C LYS A 411 -25.70 3.58 -1.33
N GLU A 412 -24.40 3.89 -1.29
CA GLU A 412 -23.58 3.70 -0.09
C GLU A 412 -24.01 4.66 1.02
N VAL A 413 -24.27 5.93 0.70
CA VAL A 413 -24.79 6.91 1.67
C VAL A 413 -26.15 6.46 2.21
N HIS A 414 -27.08 6.05 1.36
CA HIS A 414 -28.39 5.55 1.79
C HIS A 414 -28.24 4.32 2.70
N THR A 415 -27.40 3.36 2.30
CA THR A 415 -27.17 2.14 3.08
C THR A 415 -26.54 2.44 4.43
N LEU A 416 -25.59 3.37 4.47
CA LEU A 416 -24.95 3.81 5.71
C LEU A 416 -25.99 4.43 6.65
N LEU A 417 -26.75 5.40 6.16
CA LEU A 417 -27.73 6.14 6.95
C LEU A 417 -28.81 5.21 7.51
N MET A 418 -29.31 4.27 6.71
CA MET A 418 -30.29 3.28 7.16
C MET A 418 -29.78 2.36 8.28
N ASN A 419 -28.47 2.14 8.37
CA ASN A 419 -27.87 1.24 9.36
C ASN A 419 -27.32 1.96 10.60
N LEU A 420 -27.59 3.26 10.74
CA LEU A 420 -27.09 4.03 11.88
C LEU A 420 -27.65 3.48 13.19
N LYS A 421 -26.78 3.39 14.20
CA LYS A 421 -27.14 2.90 15.54
C LYS A 421 -27.50 4.02 16.53
N GLY A 422 -27.51 5.27 16.07
CA GLY A 422 -27.80 6.46 16.87
C GLY A 422 -26.60 6.97 17.67
N GLY A 423 -26.38 8.28 17.60
CA GLY A 423 -25.24 8.97 18.19
C GLY A 423 -23.89 8.71 17.49
N GLU A 424 -23.88 8.06 16.33
CA GLU A 424 -22.65 7.80 15.56
C GLU A 424 -22.12 9.09 14.94
N ILE A 425 -20.79 9.13 14.76
CA ILE A 425 -20.09 10.22 14.09
C ILE A 425 -19.68 9.72 12.71
N ILE A 426 -20.05 10.47 11.67
CA ILE A 426 -19.69 10.21 10.28
C ILE A 426 -18.70 11.30 9.86
N LEU A 427 -17.50 10.93 9.42
CA LEU A 427 -16.53 11.82 8.81
C LEU A 427 -16.52 11.60 7.30
N ILE A 428 -16.71 12.68 6.52
CA ILE A 428 -16.47 12.70 5.08
C ILE A 428 -15.25 13.57 4.81
N ASP A 429 -14.15 12.96 4.41
CA ASP A 429 -12.94 13.68 4.00
C ASP A 429 -13.03 14.19 2.56
N GLU A 430 -12.41 15.36 2.35
CA GLU A 430 -12.50 16.14 1.12
C GLU A 430 -13.94 16.38 0.66
N ILE A 431 -14.84 16.76 1.57
CA ILE A 431 -16.29 16.87 1.32
C ILE A 431 -16.65 17.74 0.10
N HIS A 432 -15.78 18.68 -0.30
CA HIS A 432 -15.89 19.47 -1.53
C HIS A 432 -15.86 18.64 -2.83
N LYS A 433 -15.48 17.36 -2.77
CA LYS A 433 -15.41 16.45 -3.92
C LYS A 433 -16.61 15.49 -4.00
N LEU A 434 -17.68 15.73 -3.24
CA LEU A 434 -18.90 14.94 -3.36
C LEU A 434 -19.47 15.10 -4.77
N GLN A 435 -20.01 14.01 -5.32
CA GLN A 435 -20.79 14.11 -6.54
C GLN A 435 -22.11 14.85 -6.23
N PRO A 436 -22.62 15.73 -7.12
CA PRO A 436 -23.81 16.55 -6.83
C PRO A 436 -25.01 15.73 -6.33
N LYS A 437 -25.27 14.56 -6.92
CA LYS A 437 -26.38 13.68 -6.50
C LYS A 437 -26.19 13.07 -5.11
N VAL A 438 -24.94 12.84 -4.70
CA VAL A 438 -24.60 12.30 -3.36
C VAL A 438 -24.72 13.39 -2.32
N GLU A 439 -24.30 14.59 -2.67
CA GLU A 439 -24.48 15.79 -1.86
C GLU A 439 -25.95 16.08 -1.59
N GLU A 440 -26.79 16.06 -2.64
CA GLU A 440 -28.24 16.22 -2.52
C GLU A 440 -28.89 15.18 -1.59
N ALA A 441 -28.43 13.93 -1.66
CA ALA A 441 -28.92 12.86 -0.82
C ALA A 441 -28.63 13.09 0.68
N LEU A 442 -27.64 13.93 1.03
CA LEU A 442 -27.30 14.25 2.41
C LEU A 442 -28.14 15.39 2.99
N TYR A 443 -28.81 16.20 2.17
CA TYR A 443 -29.53 17.39 2.64
C TYR A 443 -30.61 17.06 3.67
N LEU A 444 -31.53 16.16 3.32
CA LEU A 444 -32.64 15.79 4.21
C LEU A 444 -32.17 15.01 5.46
N PRO A 445 -31.19 14.08 5.36
CA PRO A 445 -30.57 13.47 6.52
C PRO A 445 -29.93 14.46 7.48
N MET A 446 -29.24 15.49 6.96
CA MET A 446 -28.56 16.51 7.78
C MET A 446 -29.56 17.47 8.44
N GLU A 447 -30.61 17.88 7.75
CA GLU A 447 -31.56 18.87 8.25
C GLU A 447 -32.56 18.26 9.25
N ARG A 448 -33.17 17.14 8.85
CA ARG A 448 -34.39 16.62 9.49
C ARG A 448 -34.25 15.18 9.97
N TYR A 449 -33.12 14.53 9.76
CA TYR A 449 -32.94 13.09 10.03
C TYR A 449 -33.98 12.23 9.31
N PHE A 450 -34.26 12.56 8.05
CA PHE A 450 -35.07 11.70 7.18
C PHE A 450 -34.27 11.34 5.94
N LEU A 451 -34.46 10.10 5.50
CA LEU A 451 -33.96 9.61 4.22
C LEU A 451 -35.15 9.36 3.30
N THR A 452 -35.10 9.91 2.09
CA THR A 452 -36.10 9.63 1.06
C THR A 452 -35.56 8.58 0.10
N LEU A 453 -36.30 7.50 -0.11
CA LEU A 453 -35.98 6.44 -1.06
C LEU A 453 -37.08 6.32 -2.09
N GLN A 454 -36.71 6.27 -3.36
CA GLN A 454 -37.65 5.96 -4.43
C GLN A 454 -37.78 4.45 -4.58
N THR A 455 -39.00 3.94 -4.54
CA THR A 455 -39.30 2.53 -4.79
C THR A 455 -39.27 2.21 -6.28
N LYS A 456 -39.26 0.91 -6.61
CA LYS A 456 -39.43 0.45 -7.99
C LYS A 456 -40.76 0.85 -8.62
N SER A 457 -41.78 1.14 -7.80
CA SER A 457 -43.08 1.65 -8.22
C SER A 457 -43.10 3.18 -8.40
N GLY A 458 -41.95 3.86 -8.27
CA GLY A 458 -41.83 5.31 -8.42
C GLY A 458 -42.26 6.12 -7.19
N GLN A 459 -42.78 5.46 -6.14
CA GLN A 459 -43.21 6.12 -4.91
C GLN A 459 -42.02 6.49 -4.01
N ASN A 460 -42.07 7.64 -3.38
CA ASN A 460 -41.04 8.10 -2.45
C ASN A 460 -41.41 7.72 -1.01
N ILE A 461 -40.65 6.82 -0.41
CA ILE A 461 -40.78 6.44 1.00
C ILE A 461 -39.83 7.31 1.83
N LYS A 462 -40.34 7.91 2.91
CA LYS A 462 -39.54 8.63 3.90
C LYS A 462 -39.26 7.73 5.10
N ILE A 463 -37.98 7.57 5.42
CA ILE A 463 -37.50 6.78 6.55
C ILE A 463 -36.91 7.74 7.59
N LYS A 464 -37.35 7.61 8.85
CA LYS A 464 -36.76 8.36 9.96
C LYS A 464 -35.41 7.75 10.34
N LEU A 465 -34.39 8.59 10.41
CA LEU A 465 -33.04 8.21 10.81
C LEU A 465 -32.83 8.50 12.30
N PRO A 466 -31.99 7.71 12.99
CA PRO A 466 -31.54 8.09 14.32
C PRO A 466 -30.58 9.28 14.24
N HIS A 467 -30.47 10.03 15.33
CA HIS A 467 -29.56 11.16 15.40
C HIS A 467 -28.11 10.74 15.14
N PHE A 468 -27.38 11.52 14.35
CA PHE A 468 -25.96 11.32 14.08
C PHE A 468 -25.24 12.68 13.94
N THR A 469 -23.92 12.63 14.01
CA THR A 469 -23.03 13.79 13.83
C THR A 469 -22.30 13.64 12.49
N LEU A 470 -22.30 14.68 11.65
CA LEU A 470 -21.59 14.67 10.37
C LEU A 470 -20.43 15.67 10.40
N ILE A 471 -19.22 15.19 10.14
CA ILE A 471 -18.00 15.99 10.05
C ILE A 471 -17.56 16.02 8.59
N GLY A 472 -17.39 17.22 8.03
CA GLY A 472 -16.90 17.42 6.68
C GLY A 472 -15.53 18.08 6.69
N THR A 473 -14.47 17.35 6.35
CA THR A 473 -13.13 17.95 6.21
C THR A 473 -12.91 18.40 4.77
N THR A 474 -12.32 19.57 4.60
CA THR A 474 -12.01 20.13 3.29
C THR A 474 -10.69 20.91 3.35
N THR A 475 -9.94 20.85 2.26
CA THR A 475 -8.78 21.73 2.01
C THR A 475 -9.15 22.90 1.10
N LYS A 476 -10.38 22.93 0.57
CA LYS A 476 -10.91 23.97 -0.32
C LYS A 476 -12.32 24.34 0.11
N SER A 477 -12.44 25.26 1.06
CA SER A 477 -13.74 25.71 1.56
C SER A 477 -14.56 26.45 0.50
N SER A 478 -13.88 27.16 -0.42
CA SER A 478 -14.51 27.86 -1.56
C SER A 478 -15.24 26.94 -2.53
N ASP A 479 -14.81 25.68 -2.59
CA ASP A 479 -15.29 24.71 -3.57
C ASP A 479 -16.48 23.90 -3.01
N ILE A 480 -16.93 24.20 -1.79
CA ILE A 480 -18.13 23.62 -1.21
C ILE A 480 -19.34 24.42 -1.69
N SER A 481 -20.37 23.72 -2.16
CA SER A 481 -21.61 24.35 -2.60
C SER A 481 -22.28 25.13 -1.44
N LYS A 482 -22.96 26.24 -1.78
CA LYS A 482 -23.78 27.00 -0.83
C LYS A 482 -24.86 26.15 -0.14
N PRO A 483 -25.58 25.26 -0.85
CA PRO A 483 -26.54 24.36 -0.20
C PRO A 483 -25.91 23.40 0.81
N LEU A 484 -24.76 22.80 0.51
CA LEU A 484 -24.13 21.87 1.44
C LEU A 484 -23.60 22.60 2.67
N ILE A 485 -22.87 23.70 2.46
CA ILE A 485 -22.26 24.46 3.56
C ILE A 485 -23.32 25.05 4.50
N SER A 486 -24.45 25.56 4.01
CA SER A 486 -25.49 26.17 4.84
C SER A 486 -26.17 25.21 5.80
N ARG A 487 -26.04 23.90 5.55
CA ARG A 487 -26.55 22.84 6.43
C ARG A 487 -25.57 22.51 7.54
N PHE A 488 -24.32 23.00 7.44
CA PHE A 488 -23.37 22.95 8.53
C PHE A 488 -23.69 23.98 9.60
N GLN A 489 -24.01 23.51 10.82
CA GLN A 489 -24.32 24.39 11.94
C GLN A 489 -23.07 25.00 12.56
N LEU A 490 -21.93 24.29 12.49
CA LEU A 490 -20.66 24.79 12.99
C LEU A 490 -19.61 24.81 11.88
N HIS A 491 -18.98 25.97 11.73
CA HIS A 491 -17.87 26.17 10.81
C HIS A 491 -16.61 26.41 11.62
N PHE A 492 -15.72 25.42 11.60
CA PHE A 492 -14.40 25.57 12.17
C PHE A 492 -13.39 25.72 11.05
N ILE A 493 -12.64 26.82 11.13
CA ILE A 493 -11.38 27.00 10.43
C ILE A 493 -10.32 26.55 11.41
N ILE A 494 -9.54 25.53 11.05
CA ILE A 494 -8.39 25.15 11.88
C ILE A 494 -7.35 26.25 11.69
N PRO A 495 -7.06 27.05 12.72
CA PRO A 495 -6.07 28.12 12.59
C PRO A 495 -4.69 27.52 12.34
N HIS A 496 -3.79 28.34 11.81
CA HIS A 496 -2.38 27.95 11.72
C HIS A 496 -1.85 27.59 13.10
N TYR A 497 -0.98 26.59 13.14
CA TYR A 497 -0.34 26.21 14.39
C TYR A 497 0.64 27.31 14.79
N SER A 498 0.62 27.68 16.07
CA SER A 498 1.64 28.58 16.60
C SER A 498 3.03 27.97 16.41
N LEU A 499 4.04 28.83 16.26
CA LEU A 499 5.43 28.39 16.11
C LEU A 499 5.84 27.43 17.25
N ARG A 500 5.38 27.71 18.48
CA ARG A 500 5.60 26.88 19.66
C ARG A 500 4.95 25.51 19.53
N ASN A 501 3.73 25.41 19.02
CA ASN A 501 3.03 24.14 18.87
C ASN A 501 3.64 23.31 17.73
N LEU A 502 4.01 23.94 16.61
CA LEU A 502 4.77 23.28 15.55
C LEU A 502 6.11 22.76 16.05
N SER A 503 6.85 23.55 16.83
CA SER A 503 8.15 23.12 17.35
C SER A 503 8.01 21.97 18.35
N ARG A 504 6.94 21.93 19.14
CA ARG A 504 6.63 20.78 20.02
C ARG A 504 6.28 19.53 19.22
N ILE A 505 5.50 19.67 18.15
CA ILE A 505 5.17 18.56 17.25
C ILE A 505 6.45 17.99 16.59
N VAL A 506 7.32 18.88 16.11
CA VAL A 506 8.63 18.50 15.53
C VAL A 506 9.51 17.84 16.60
N LYS A 507 9.67 18.46 17.77
CA LYS A 507 10.49 17.91 18.88
C LYS A 507 10.01 16.54 19.34
N TYR A 508 8.69 16.35 19.39
CA TYR A 508 8.10 15.07 19.74
C TYR A 508 8.44 13.98 18.70
N LYS A 509 8.43 14.31 17.40
CA LYS A 509 8.73 13.34 16.34
C LYS A 509 10.21 13.14 16.07
N PHE A 510 11.04 14.14 16.34
CA PHE A 510 12.48 14.13 16.12
C PHE A 510 13.18 14.43 17.45
N PRO A 511 13.25 13.46 18.39
CA PRO A 511 13.79 13.69 19.72
C PRO A 511 15.28 14.07 19.70
N SER A 512 16.01 13.67 18.66
CA SER A 512 17.41 14.04 18.40
C SER A 512 17.62 15.53 18.20
N LEU A 513 16.62 16.25 17.67
CA LEU A 513 16.70 17.69 17.48
C LEU A 513 16.49 18.44 18.79
N THR A 514 17.30 19.44 19.06
CA THR A 514 17.10 20.38 20.16
C THR A 514 15.84 21.24 19.93
N LEU A 515 15.26 21.79 20.99
CA LEU A 515 14.09 22.67 20.87
C LEU A 515 14.38 23.89 19.96
N LYS A 516 15.62 24.39 19.98
CA LYS A 516 16.09 25.50 19.14
C LYS A 516 16.05 25.12 17.66
N GLU A 517 16.47 23.91 17.30
CA GLU A 517 16.40 23.40 15.92
C GLU A 517 14.96 23.15 15.48
N CYS A 518 14.12 22.58 16.35
CA CYS A 518 12.70 22.41 16.07
C CYS A 518 12.00 23.74 15.81
N LEU A 519 12.37 24.80 16.54
CA LEU A 519 11.90 26.17 16.29
C LEU A 519 12.39 26.68 14.93
N LYS A 520 13.66 26.49 14.56
CA LYS A 520 14.19 26.89 13.24
C LYS A 520 13.47 26.20 12.08
N ILE A 521 13.10 24.93 12.24
CA ILE A 521 12.30 24.20 11.25
C ILE A 521 10.88 24.77 11.17
N SER A 522 10.28 25.00 12.34
CA SER A 522 8.89 25.46 12.43
C SER A 522 8.73 26.90 11.95
N LYS A 523 9.77 27.73 11.99
CA LYS A 523 9.74 29.09 11.41
C LYS A 523 9.60 29.09 9.89
N LYS A 524 10.07 28.04 9.23
CA LYS A 524 10.11 27.96 7.77
C LYS A 524 8.80 27.48 7.15
N ILE A 525 7.86 27.00 7.96
CA ILE A 525 6.69 26.26 7.49
C ILE A 525 5.47 26.54 8.39
N VAL A 526 4.27 26.56 7.80
CA VAL A 526 3.03 26.91 8.50
C VAL A 526 2.13 25.71 8.86
N THR A 527 2.45 24.50 8.38
CA THR A 527 1.65 23.29 8.64
C THR A 527 2.45 22.19 9.36
N PRO A 528 1.83 21.39 10.25
CA PRO A 528 2.52 20.29 10.93
C PRO A 528 3.12 19.27 9.97
N ARG A 529 2.41 18.93 8.88
CA ARG A 529 2.88 17.94 7.91
C ARG A 529 4.17 18.40 7.24
N GLU A 530 4.19 19.62 6.74
CA GLU A 530 5.36 20.17 6.08
C GLU A 530 6.51 20.41 7.08
N ALA A 531 6.20 20.78 8.33
CA ALA A 531 7.22 20.96 9.36
C ALA A 531 7.91 19.64 9.68
N LEU A 532 7.15 18.55 9.77
CA LEU A 532 7.71 17.19 9.94
C LEU A 532 8.51 16.74 8.71
N ASN A 533 8.05 17.03 7.49
CA ASN A 533 8.78 16.70 6.26
C ASN A 533 10.09 17.50 6.13
N LEU A 534 10.09 18.77 6.56
CA LEU A 534 11.30 19.59 6.59
C LEU A 534 12.27 19.11 7.67
N ALA A 535 11.76 18.79 8.87
CA ALA A 535 12.55 18.20 9.94
C ALA A 535 13.24 16.92 9.48
N TYR A 536 12.48 16.02 8.84
CA TYR A 536 13.02 14.79 8.28
C TYR A 536 14.17 15.06 7.31
N ARG A 537 13.96 15.89 6.28
CA ARG A 537 15.00 16.24 5.30
C ARG A 537 16.26 16.81 5.94
N VAL A 538 16.09 17.70 6.91
CA VAL A 538 17.21 18.28 7.66
C VAL A 538 17.99 17.21 8.42
N THR A 539 17.30 16.30 9.11
CA THR A 539 17.94 15.22 9.88
C THR A 539 18.63 14.15 9.04
N GLN A 540 18.30 14.01 7.76
CA GLN A 540 18.94 13.04 6.86
C GLN A 540 20.26 13.57 6.27
N LEU A 541 20.50 14.87 6.32
CA LEU A 541 21.72 15.45 5.78
C LEU A 541 22.86 15.34 6.80
N PRO A 542 24.11 15.10 6.36
CA PRO A 542 25.26 14.94 7.24
C PRO A 542 25.78 16.27 7.81
N PHE A 543 24.95 17.31 7.78
CA PHE A 543 25.29 18.67 8.18
C PHE A 543 24.54 19.05 9.45
N ASP A 544 25.03 20.09 10.13
CA ASP A 544 24.20 20.77 11.11
C ASP A 544 22.93 21.36 10.46
N VAL A 545 21.94 21.67 11.29
CA VAL A 545 20.62 22.12 10.84
C VAL A 545 20.68 23.38 9.97
N ASP A 546 21.64 24.27 10.20
CA ASP A 546 21.75 25.53 9.45
C ASP A 546 22.31 25.28 8.05
N LYS A 547 23.39 24.52 7.93
CA LYS A 547 23.95 24.08 6.64
C LYS A 547 22.97 23.20 5.86
N ALA A 548 22.20 22.36 6.54
CA ALA A 548 21.15 21.56 5.93
C ALA A 548 20.08 22.46 5.26
N PHE A 549 19.72 23.58 5.89
CA PHE A 549 18.80 24.54 5.29
C PHE A 549 19.37 25.24 4.06
N GLU A 550 20.62 25.67 4.13
CA GLU A 550 21.31 26.27 2.98
C GLU A 550 21.34 25.31 1.79
N PHE A 551 21.68 24.04 2.04
CA PHE A 551 21.70 22.98 1.03
C PHE A 551 20.32 22.75 0.39
N ILE A 552 19.24 22.74 1.20
CA ILE A 552 17.86 22.59 0.72
C ILE A 552 17.40 23.85 -0.06
N GLY A 553 18.16 24.95 -0.03
CA GLY A 553 17.88 26.18 -0.76
C GLY A 553 17.10 27.22 0.03
N TYR A 554 17.09 27.12 1.36
CA TYR A 554 16.61 28.20 2.23
C TYR A 554 17.70 29.25 2.42
N LYS A 555 17.33 30.53 2.30
CA LYS A 555 18.16 31.65 2.77
C LYS A 555 17.27 32.64 3.52
N ASN A 556 17.75 33.15 4.66
CA ASN A 556 16.98 34.06 5.54
C ASN A 556 15.56 33.53 5.84
N ASP A 557 15.45 32.25 6.21
CA ASP A 557 14.19 31.52 6.47
C ASP A 557 13.20 31.39 5.29
N LEU A 558 13.58 31.84 4.09
CA LEU A 558 12.77 31.78 2.89
C LEU A 558 13.24 30.72 1.89
N SER A 559 12.29 29.99 1.33
CA SER A 559 12.54 29.04 0.23
C SER A 559 12.91 29.78 -1.06
N LEU A 560 13.41 29.03 -2.06
CA LEU A 560 13.71 29.60 -3.38
C LEU A 560 12.48 30.25 -4.04
N PHE A 561 11.32 29.60 -3.96
CA PHE A 561 10.09 30.10 -4.57
C PHE A 561 9.52 31.31 -3.84
N GLU A 562 9.62 31.36 -2.51
CA GLU A 562 9.24 32.54 -1.72
C GLU A 562 10.10 33.75 -2.08
N ARG A 563 11.42 33.57 -2.22
CA ARG A 563 12.32 34.65 -2.64
C ARG A 563 12.02 35.12 -4.06
N LYS A 564 11.78 34.19 -4.99
CA LYS A 564 11.34 34.53 -6.36
C LYS A 564 10.02 35.29 -6.35
N TYR A 565 9.05 34.86 -5.54
CA TYR A 565 7.76 35.54 -5.38
C TYR A 565 7.93 37.00 -4.94
N LEU A 566 8.73 37.24 -3.90
CA LEU A 566 8.98 38.60 -3.40
C LEU A 566 9.72 39.48 -4.44
N LYS A 567 10.75 38.94 -5.11
CA LYS A 567 11.48 39.67 -6.17
C LYS A 567 10.58 40.05 -7.35
N LEU A 568 9.60 39.21 -7.69
CA LEU A 568 8.63 39.54 -8.74
C LEU A 568 7.73 40.72 -8.35
N LEU A 569 7.36 40.84 -7.08
CA LEU A 569 6.55 41.96 -6.58
C LEU A 569 7.33 43.26 -6.50
N GLU A 570 8.63 43.20 -6.26
CA GLU A 570 9.51 44.38 -6.30
C GLU A 570 9.59 44.98 -7.70
N GLN A 571 9.74 44.13 -8.72
CA GLN A 571 9.83 44.54 -10.11
C GLN A 571 8.50 45.05 -10.68
N ARG A 572 7.37 44.60 -10.12
CA ARG A 572 6.03 44.90 -10.63
C ARG A 572 5.07 45.21 -9.49
N VAL A 573 4.68 46.48 -9.40
CA VAL A 573 3.84 47.04 -8.33
C VAL A 573 2.47 46.34 -8.19
N ARG A 574 1.95 45.69 -9.25
CA ARG A 574 0.67 44.98 -9.21
C ARG A 574 0.73 43.66 -9.97
N LEU A 575 0.72 42.55 -9.23
CA LEU A 575 0.61 41.21 -9.81
C LEU A 575 -0.69 40.52 -9.42
N SER A 576 -1.35 39.92 -10.42
CA SER A 576 -2.49 39.04 -10.21
C SER A 576 -2.03 37.63 -9.79
N LEU A 577 -2.90 36.88 -9.12
CA LEU A 577 -2.61 35.48 -8.78
C LEU A 577 -2.28 34.66 -10.03
N THR A 578 -3.01 34.89 -11.13
CA THR A 578 -2.82 34.20 -12.41
C THR A 578 -1.46 34.49 -13.00
N SER A 579 -1.01 35.74 -12.96
CA SER A 579 0.32 36.15 -13.41
C SER A 579 1.41 35.46 -12.58
N LEU A 580 1.26 35.44 -11.25
CA LEU A 580 2.20 34.78 -10.35
C LEU A 580 2.27 33.27 -10.59
N THR A 581 1.13 32.60 -10.77
CA THR A 581 1.11 31.16 -11.08
C THR A 581 1.83 30.85 -12.38
N PHE A 582 1.64 31.69 -13.40
CA PHE A 582 2.30 31.51 -14.70
C PHE A 582 3.80 31.74 -14.60
N THR A 583 4.24 32.85 -13.99
CA THR A 583 5.66 33.19 -13.89
C THR A 583 6.44 32.25 -12.97
N LEU A 584 5.82 31.78 -11.88
CA LEU A 584 6.46 30.83 -10.95
C LEU A 584 6.35 29.38 -11.42
N GLN A 585 5.54 29.09 -12.45
CA GLN A 585 5.20 27.73 -12.89
C GLN A 585 4.64 26.87 -11.74
N LEU A 586 3.76 27.46 -10.94
CA LEU A 586 3.13 26.83 -9.78
C LEU A 586 1.62 26.86 -9.90
N ASP A 587 0.95 25.84 -9.37
CA ASP A 587 -0.51 25.82 -9.26
C ASP A 587 -1.01 26.92 -8.32
N LYS A 588 -2.25 27.40 -8.55
CA LYS A 588 -2.90 28.42 -7.72
C LYS A 588 -2.87 28.08 -6.22
N SER A 589 -2.97 26.80 -5.86
CA SER A 589 -2.92 26.36 -4.46
C SER A 589 -1.52 26.49 -3.86
N GLU A 590 -0.46 26.22 -4.63
CA GLU A 590 0.92 26.34 -4.15
C GLU A 590 1.32 27.80 -3.98
N VAL A 591 0.91 28.67 -4.92
CA VAL A 591 1.12 30.12 -4.78
C VAL A 591 0.38 30.67 -3.56
N ARG A 592 -0.86 30.24 -3.29
CA ARG A 592 -1.59 30.66 -2.08
C ARG A 592 -0.91 30.23 -0.80
N LYS A 593 -0.29 29.04 -0.74
CA LYS A 593 0.49 28.62 0.43
C LYS A 593 1.71 29.52 0.67
N ILE A 594 2.38 29.94 -0.41
CA ILE A 594 3.47 30.93 -0.33
C ILE A 594 2.93 32.25 0.23
N GLU A 595 1.79 32.73 -0.28
CA GLU A 595 1.13 33.94 0.22
C GLU A 595 0.81 33.82 1.71
N ASP A 596 0.19 32.71 2.15
CA ASP A 596 -0.16 32.49 3.56
C ASP A 596 1.06 32.59 4.49
N LYS A 597 2.20 32.01 4.10
CA LYS A 597 3.44 32.12 4.88
C LYS A 597 3.97 33.55 4.90
N LEU A 598 4.04 34.21 3.74
CA LEU A 598 4.59 35.56 3.62
C LEU A 598 3.72 36.61 4.34
N ILE A 599 2.40 36.44 4.34
CA ILE A 599 1.46 37.25 5.11
C ILE A 599 1.70 37.04 6.61
N ASN A 600 1.81 35.79 7.06
CA ASN A 600 2.09 35.47 8.47
C ASN A 600 3.44 36.03 8.96
N LEU A 601 4.41 36.17 8.08
CA LEU A 601 5.72 36.78 8.38
C LEU A 601 5.71 38.31 8.26
N ASP A 602 4.58 38.91 7.87
CA ASP A 602 4.40 40.33 7.60
C ASP A 602 5.33 40.83 6.48
N TYR A 603 5.56 40.03 5.44
CA TYR A 603 6.32 40.42 4.24
C TYR A 603 5.42 40.80 3.06
N LEU A 604 4.15 40.39 3.10
CA LEU A 604 3.19 40.51 2.01
C LEU A 604 1.84 40.99 2.53
N GLU A 605 1.22 41.91 1.80
CA GLU A 605 -0.17 42.32 1.98
C GLU A 605 -0.96 42.06 0.68
N VAL A 606 -2.13 41.44 0.79
CA VAL A 606 -3.00 41.15 -0.36
C VAL A 606 -4.26 42.01 -0.27
N LYS A 607 -4.48 42.86 -1.27
CA LYS A 607 -5.64 43.76 -1.38
C LYS A 607 -6.50 43.38 -2.60
N SER A 608 -7.69 43.96 -2.70
CA SER A 608 -8.61 43.74 -3.84
C SER A 608 -7.97 44.07 -5.19
N ASN A 609 -7.03 45.02 -5.24
CA ASN A 609 -6.36 45.49 -6.45
C ASN A 609 -4.97 44.85 -6.70
N GLY A 610 -4.52 43.89 -5.89
CA GLY A 610 -3.24 43.22 -6.11
C GLY A 610 -2.53 42.73 -4.85
N ARG A 611 -1.25 42.39 -5.01
CA ARG A 611 -0.34 42.00 -3.92
C ARG A 611 0.76 43.04 -3.76
N PHE A 612 1.10 43.37 -2.53
CA PHE A 612 2.03 44.44 -2.18
C PHE A 612 3.04 43.98 -1.14
N LEU A 613 4.29 44.41 -1.29
CA LEU A 613 5.30 44.23 -0.25
C LEU A 613 5.02 45.18 0.91
N THR A 614 5.07 44.67 2.13
CA THR A 614 5.06 45.49 3.34
C THR A 614 6.40 46.21 3.51
N VAL A 615 6.50 47.15 4.45
CA VAL A 615 7.77 47.81 4.79
C VAL A 615 8.85 46.79 5.16
N LYS A 616 8.45 45.76 5.92
CA LYS A 616 9.34 44.67 6.35
C LYS A 616 9.76 43.78 5.17
N GLY A 617 8.83 43.50 4.24
CA GLY A 617 9.12 42.76 3.01
C GLY A 617 10.12 43.47 2.10
N LYS A 618 10.00 44.81 1.96
CA LYS A 618 10.96 45.62 1.20
C LYS A 618 12.36 45.60 1.81
N LYS A 619 12.46 45.84 3.12
CA LYS A 619 13.75 45.78 3.85
C LYS A 619 14.42 44.41 3.75
N LEU A 620 13.64 43.33 3.73
CA LEU A 620 14.19 41.98 3.56
C LEU A 620 14.83 41.80 2.18
N LEU A 621 14.25 42.38 1.12
CA LEU A 621 14.78 42.29 -0.24
C LEU A 621 16.11 43.03 -0.42
N GLU A 622 16.32 44.14 0.31
CA GLU A 622 17.61 44.86 0.32
C GLU A 622 18.77 43.97 0.84
N VAL A 623 18.46 42.91 1.59
CA VAL A 623 19.43 41.99 2.20
C VAL A 623 19.48 40.62 1.47
N LEU A 624 18.70 40.41 0.39
CA LEU A 624 18.50 39.12 -0.31
C LEU A 624 19.01 39.07 -1.75
#